data_AF-H1ZYL0-F1
#
_entry.id   AF-H1ZYL0-F1
#
_cell.length_a   1.000
_cell.length_b   1.000
_cell.length_c   1.000
_cell.angle_alpha   90.00
_cell.angle_beta   90.00
_cell.angle_gamma   90.00
#
_symmetry.space_group_name_H-M   'P 1'
#
loop_
_entity.id
_entity.type
_entity.pdbx_description
1 polymer ?
#
loop_
_entity_poly.entity_id
_entity_poly.type
_entity_poly.pdbx_seq_one_letter_code
_entity_poly.pdbx_strand_id
1 'polypeptide(L)'
;GTLQNELGKQNNNESLRRQFAEKANGVGPWIEKQMDAVAAIGMGMHGSVLEDQLNRLKDYESAVISNKAIMDEMEKIHQAVQESMIFENRYTQYTMETLRVGWEQLLTS
;
A
#
# COMPACT_ATOMS: atom_id res chain seq x y z
N GLY A 1 -4.31 -36.89 10.43
CA GLY A 1 -5.31 -36.14 11.22
C GLY A 1 -5.81 -34.97 10.40
N THR A 2 -7.03 -35.04 9.89
CA THR A 2 -7.60 -34.05 8.96
C THR A 2 -7.77 -32.67 9.63
N LEU A 3 -8.17 -32.65 10.90
CA LEU A 3 -8.41 -31.44 11.69
C LEU A 3 -7.15 -30.60 11.98
N GLN A 4 -6.00 -31.24 12.26
CA GLN A 4 -4.75 -30.50 12.55
C GLN A 4 -4.20 -29.78 11.31
N ASN A 5 -4.37 -30.39 10.13
CA ASN A 5 -3.98 -29.78 8.86
C ASN A 5 -4.91 -28.59 8.51
N GLU A 6 -6.22 -28.72 8.74
CA GLU A 6 -7.15 -27.62 8.51
C GLU A 6 -6.94 -26.45 9.48
N LEU A 7 -6.67 -26.74 10.76
CA LEU A 7 -6.34 -25.71 11.74
C LEU A 7 -5.05 -24.96 11.38
N GLY A 8 -4.02 -25.67 10.93
CA GLY A 8 -2.78 -25.07 10.45
C GLY A 8 -3.00 -24.14 9.25
N LYS A 9 -3.85 -24.55 8.30
CA LYS A 9 -4.24 -23.70 7.16
C LYS A 9 -4.99 -22.45 7.60
N GLN A 10 -5.95 -22.57 8.52
CA GLN A 10 -6.69 -21.40 9.02
C GLN A 10 -5.79 -20.39 9.73
N ASN A 11 -4.87 -20.87 10.58
CA ASN A 11 -3.89 -20.00 11.25
C ASN A 11 -2.96 -19.30 10.25
N ASN A 12 -2.50 -20.00 9.22
CA ASN A 12 -1.68 -19.41 8.17
C ASN A 12 -2.46 -18.35 7.39
N ASN A 13 -3.72 -18.64 7.03
CA ASN A 13 -4.57 -17.71 6.29
C ASN A 13 -4.86 -16.43 7.09
N GLU A 14 -5.12 -16.56 8.39
CA GLU A 14 -5.31 -15.42 9.29
C GLU A 14 -4.04 -14.58 9.42
N SER A 15 -2.88 -15.24 9.51
CA SER A 15 -1.58 -14.56 9.52
C SER A 15 -1.34 -13.77 8.23
N LEU A 16 -1.60 -14.37 7.07
CA LEU A 16 -1.47 -13.69 5.77
C LEU A 16 -2.40 -12.47 5.65
N ARG A 17 -3.64 -12.60 6.12
CA ARG A 17 -4.60 -11.47 6.15
C ARG A 17 -4.06 -10.32 7.00
N ARG A 18 -3.55 -10.60 8.19
CA ARG A 18 -3.00 -9.56 9.08
C ARG A 18 -1.77 -8.90 8.49
N GLN A 19 -0.83 -9.68 7.97
CA GLN A 19 0.39 -9.16 7.34
C GLN A 19 0.08 -8.27 6.13
N PHE A 20 -0.85 -8.68 5.27
CA PHE A 20 -1.29 -7.86 4.16
C PHE A 20 -1.90 -6.54 4.65
N ALA A 21 -2.82 -6.62 5.62
CA ALA A 21 -3.54 -5.46 6.12
C ALA A 21 -2.64 -4.46 6.83
N GLU A 22 -1.66 -4.92 7.61
CA GLU A 22 -0.71 -4.05 8.30
C GLU A 22 0.05 -3.15 7.30
N LYS A 23 0.55 -3.74 6.21
CA LYS A 23 1.28 -3.01 5.17
C LYS A 23 0.36 -2.12 4.35
N ALA A 24 -0.77 -2.67 3.92
CA ALA A 24 -1.78 -1.95 3.14
C ALA A 24 -2.30 -0.71 3.87
N ASN A 25 -2.57 -0.82 5.17
CA ASN A 25 -3.02 0.30 6.00
C ASN A 25 -1.91 1.33 6.27
N GLY A 26 -0.63 0.96 6.13
CA GLY A 26 0.49 1.90 6.21
C GLY A 26 0.65 2.73 4.94
N VAL A 27 0.65 2.07 3.78
CA VAL A 27 0.90 2.72 2.48
C VAL A 27 -0.35 3.34 1.84
N GLY A 28 -1.53 2.78 2.06
CA GLY A 28 -2.79 3.25 1.47
C GLY A 28 -3.07 4.73 1.74
N PRO A 29 -3.12 5.19 3.00
CA PRO A 29 -3.34 6.60 3.31
C PRO A 29 -2.25 7.53 2.77
N TRP A 30 -1.02 7.03 2.68
CA TRP A 30 0.09 7.80 2.08
C TRP A 30 -0.14 8.01 0.58
N ILE A 31 -0.54 6.96 -0.15
CA ILE A 31 -0.86 7.06 -1.58
C ILE A 31 -1.98 8.08 -1.81
N GLU A 32 -3.08 7.98 -1.06
CA GLU A 32 -4.21 8.90 -1.16
C GLU A 32 -3.80 10.36 -0.92
N LYS A 33 -3.00 10.61 0.12
CA LYS A 33 -2.49 11.96 0.43
C LYS A 33 -1.59 12.51 -0.67
N GLN A 34 -0.75 11.69 -1.27
CA GLN A 34 0.12 12.14 -2.37
C GLN A 34 -0.70 12.45 -3.63
N MET A 35 -1.71 11.64 -3.95
CA MET A 35 -2.58 11.91 -5.10
C MET A 35 -3.32 13.24 -4.95
N ASP A 36 -3.83 13.53 -3.75
CA ASP A 36 -4.47 14.83 -3.43
C ASP A 36 -3.47 16.00 -3.57
N ALA A 37 -2.24 15.83 -3.09
CA ALA A 37 -1.20 16.85 -3.20
C ALA A 37 -0.81 17.13 -4.66
N VAL A 38 -0.66 16.10 -5.48
CA VAL A 38 -0.37 16.24 -6.93
C VAL A 38 -1.53 16.94 -7.65
N ALA A 39 -2.78 16.57 -7.34
CA ALA A 39 -3.96 17.22 -7.91
C ALA A 39 -4.04 18.71 -7.52
N ALA A 40 -3.72 19.06 -6.27
CA ALA A 40 -3.71 20.44 -5.79
C ALA A 40 -2.66 21.32 -6.50
N ILE A 41 -1.49 20.77 -6.85
CA ILE A 41 -0.46 21.47 -7.63
C ILE A 41 -0.98 21.81 -9.03
N GLY A 42 -1.63 20.86 -9.70
CA GLY A 42 -2.20 21.05 -11.04
C GLY A 42 -3.29 22.15 -11.11
N MET A 43 -3.94 22.45 -9.98
CA MET A 43 -4.98 23.49 -9.89
C MET A 43 -4.43 24.90 -9.55
N GLY A 44 -3.12 25.08 -9.41
CA GLY A 44 -2.52 26.41 -9.27
C GLY A 44 -2.72 27.09 -7.91
N MET A 45 -3.03 26.34 -6.85
CA MET A 45 -3.04 26.83 -5.46
C MET A 45 -1.60 27.05 -4.94
N HIS A 46 -0.89 28.00 -5.56
CA HIS A 46 0.49 28.36 -5.22
C HIS A 46 0.52 29.28 -3.99
N GLY A 47 0.74 28.69 -2.82
CA GLY A 47 0.92 29.43 -1.56
C GLY A 47 2.16 29.03 -0.74
N SER A 48 3.03 28.13 -1.22
CA SER A 48 4.20 27.67 -0.44
C SER A 48 5.53 28.05 -1.11
N VAL A 49 6.39 28.68 -0.33
CA VAL A 49 7.78 29.11 -0.62
C VAL A 49 8.60 27.96 -1.24
N LEU A 50 9.53 28.27 -2.17
CA LEU A 50 10.37 27.27 -2.86
C LEU A 50 11.13 26.32 -1.91
N GLU A 51 11.56 26.80 -0.73
CA GLU A 51 12.25 25.98 0.27
C GLU A 51 11.34 24.88 0.85
N ASP A 52 10.05 25.18 1.02
CA ASP A 52 9.04 24.22 1.46
C ASP A 52 8.80 23.15 0.39
N GLN A 53 8.80 23.55 -0.88
CA GLN A 53 8.69 22.63 -2.02
C GLN A 53 9.91 21.69 -2.11
N LEU A 54 11.12 22.20 -1.88
CA LEU A 54 12.34 21.38 -1.92
C LEU A 54 12.39 20.33 -0.81
N ASN A 55 11.98 20.67 0.41
CA ASN A 55 11.92 19.70 1.51
C ASN A 55 10.86 18.63 1.24
N ARG A 56 9.68 19.02 0.73
CA ARG A 56 8.63 18.08 0.34
C ARG A 56 9.09 17.10 -0.73
N LEU A 57 9.86 17.55 -1.72
CA LEU A 57 10.42 16.67 -2.76
C LEU A 57 11.39 15.63 -2.18
N LYS A 58 12.25 16.02 -1.25
CA LYS A 58 13.17 15.08 -0.58
C LYS A 58 12.43 14.05 0.27
N ASP A 59 11.44 14.50 1.04
CA ASP A 59 10.60 13.61 1.84
C ASP A 59 9.79 12.67 0.94
N TYR A 60 9.30 13.18 -0.19
CA TYR A 60 8.61 12.38 -1.20
C TYR A 60 9.52 11.30 -1.78
N GLU A 61 10.74 11.63 -2.21
CA GLU A 61 11.68 10.68 -2.79
C GLU A 61 12.05 9.56 -1.79
N SER A 62 12.33 9.93 -0.53
CA SER A 62 12.61 8.96 0.53
C SER A 62 11.42 8.06 0.82
N ALA A 63 10.22 8.64 0.89
CA ALA A 63 8.99 7.89 1.08
C ALA A 63 8.69 6.97 -0.12
N VAL A 64 8.96 7.39 -1.35
CA VAL A 64 8.80 6.54 -2.54
C VAL A 64 9.71 5.33 -2.46
N ILE A 65 10.99 5.49 -2.08
CA ILE A 65 11.92 4.36 -1.95
C ILE A 65 11.44 3.39 -0.87
N SER A 66 11.01 3.89 0.29
CA SER A 66 10.52 3.06 1.39
C SER A 66 9.23 2.33 1.01
N ASN A 67 8.25 3.05 0.46
CA ASN A 67 6.97 2.47 0.04
C ASN A 67 7.14 1.49 -1.12
N LYS A 68 8.08 1.69 -2.03
CA LYS A 68 8.38 0.72 -3.09
C LYS A 68 8.75 -0.66 -2.50
N ALA A 69 9.61 -0.68 -1.48
CA ALA A 69 9.98 -1.94 -0.82
C ALA A 69 8.75 -2.59 -0.15
N ILE A 70 7.86 -1.80 0.43
CA ILE A 70 6.58 -2.27 1.01
C ILE A 70 5.67 -2.85 -0.09
N MET A 71 5.56 -2.18 -1.25
CA MET A 71 4.79 -2.65 -2.40
C MET A 71 5.31 -4.00 -2.93
N ASP A 72 6.64 -4.13 -3.09
CA ASP A 72 7.30 -5.37 -3.51
C ASP A 72 7.04 -6.51 -2.51
N GLU A 73 6.99 -6.22 -1.21
CA GLU A 73 6.67 -7.21 -0.18
C GLU A 73 5.17 -7.58 -0.15
N MET A 74 4.29 -6.60 -0.35
CA MET A 74 2.85 -6.84 -0.46
C MET A 74 2.50 -7.72 -1.65
N GLU A 75 3.19 -7.60 -2.79
CA GLU A 75 2.99 -8.48 -3.95
C GLU A 75 3.28 -9.94 -3.60
N LYS A 76 4.36 -10.21 -2.85
CA LYS A 76 4.68 -11.57 -2.36
C LYS A 76 3.61 -12.10 -1.42
N ILE A 77 3.12 -11.26 -0.50
CA ILE A 77 2.03 -11.65 0.41
C ILE A 77 0.74 -11.88 -0.39
N HIS A 78 0.46 -11.04 -1.38
CA HIS A 78 -0.71 -11.16 -2.25
C HIS A 78 -0.70 -12.47 -3.04
N GLN A 79 0.46 -12.87 -3.58
CA GLN A 79 0.62 -14.18 -4.22
C GLN A 79 0.27 -15.31 -3.25
N ALA A 80 0.81 -15.30 -2.03
CA ALA A 80 0.50 -16.32 -1.02
C ALA A 80 -0.98 -16.31 -0.60
N VAL A 81 -1.62 -15.14 -0.57
CA VAL A 81 -3.06 -14.95 -0.31
C VAL A 81 -3.89 -15.60 -1.44
N GLN A 82 -3.52 -15.40 -2.70
CA GLN A 82 -4.16 -16.02 -3.86
C GLN A 82 -3.98 -17.54 -3.87
N GLU A 83 -2.76 -18.03 -3.65
CA GLU A 83 -2.46 -19.47 -3.56
C GLU A 83 -3.23 -20.16 -2.43
N SER A 84 -3.47 -19.43 -1.33
CA SER A 84 -4.26 -19.90 -0.19
C SER A 84 -5.78 -19.72 -0.38
N MET A 85 -6.23 -19.25 -1.56
CA MET A 85 -7.64 -18.95 -1.90
C MET A 85 -8.32 -18.01 -0.90
N ILE A 86 -7.59 -16.99 -0.43
CA ILE A 86 -8.11 -15.99 0.50
C ILE A 86 -8.65 -14.81 -0.32
N PHE A 87 -9.97 -14.70 -0.42
CA PHE A 87 -10.61 -13.65 -1.22
C PHE A 87 -10.91 -12.36 -0.44
N GLU A 88 -11.00 -12.44 0.89
CA GLU A 88 -11.45 -11.34 1.73
C GLU A 88 -10.50 -11.10 2.88
N ASN A 89 -10.29 -9.82 3.21
CA ASN A 89 -9.49 -9.42 4.34
C ASN A 89 -10.24 -8.36 5.17
N ARG A 90 -10.80 -8.77 6.30
CA ARG A 90 -11.58 -7.90 7.19
C ARG A 90 -10.75 -6.82 7.91
N TYR A 91 -9.42 -6.86 7.81
CA TYR A 91 -8.51 -5.97 8.52
C TYR A 91 -8.11 -4.74 7.70
N THR A 92 -8.45 -4.71 6.41
CA THR A 92 -8.18 -3.57 5.54
C THR A 92 -9.25 -3.45 4.47
N GLN A 93 -9.53 -2.22 4.04
CA GLN A 93 -10.37 -1.94 2.88
C GLN A 93 -9.57 -1.88 1.57
N TYR A 94 -8.25 -1.81 1.67
CA TYR A 94 -7.37 -1.71 0.52
C TYR A 94 -7.16 -3.09 -0.10
N THR A 95 -7.27 -3.17 -1.41
CA THR A 95 -6.88 -4.34 -2.20
C THR A 95 -5.53 -4.08 -2.88
N MET A 96 -4.80 -5.13 -3.23
CA MET A 96 -3.53 -4.98 -3.93
C MET A 96 -3.71 -4.20 -5.24
N GLU A 97 -4.83 -4.43 -5.96
CA GLU A 97 -5.19 -3.68 -7.15
C GLU A 97 -5.34 -2.17 -6.87
N THR A 98 -6.12 -1.79 -5.84
CA THR A 98 -6.31 -0.36 -5.51
C THR A 98 -5.00 0.34 -5.15
N LEU A 99 -4.11 -0.35 -4.42
CA LEU A 99 -2.79 0.19 -4.05
C LEU A 99 -1.87 0.29 -5.26
N ARG A 100 -1.86 -0.72 -6.13
CA ARG A 100 -1.04 -0.75 -7.35
C ARG A 100 -1.42 0.38 -8.30
N VAL A 101 -2.71 0.56 -8.57
CA VAL A 101 -3.20 1.63 -9.44
C VAL A 101 -2.83 3.00 -8.89
N GLY A 102 -3.07 3.26 -7.60
CA GLY A 102 -2.69 4.53 -6.98
C GLY A 102 -1.18 4.78 -7.01
N TRP A 103 -0.38 3.73 -6.75
CA TRP A 103 1.07 3.79 -6.82
C TRP A 103 1.60 4.10 -8.24
N GLU A 104 1.07 3.43 -9.27
CA GLU A 104 1.45 3.68 -10.67
C GLU A 104 1.10 5.10 -11.11
N GLN A 105 -0.05 5.62 -10.68
CA GLN A 105 -0.44 7.01 -10.96
C GLN A 105 0.55 8.00 -10.34
N LEU A 106 1.01 7.77 -9.11
CA LEU A 106 2.01 8.62 -8.45
C LEU A 106 3.37 8.62 -9.13
N LEU A 107 3.77 7.49 -9.74
CA LEU A 107 5.04 7.41 -10.47
C LEU A 107 4.96 8.04 -11.87
N THR A 108 3.77 8.19 -12.43
CA THR A 108 3.55 8.69 -13.80
C THR A 108 3.17 10.17 -13.84
N SER A 109 2.68 10.73 -12.73
CA SER A 109 2.19 12.12 -12.64
C SER A 109 3.30 13.15 -12.42
#